data_AF-A0A7Y8A5H4-F1
#
_entry.id   AF-A0A7Y8A5H4-F1
#
_cell.length_a   1.000
_cell.length_b   1.000
_cell.length_c   1.000
_cell.angle_alpha   90.00
_cell.angle_beta   90.00
_cell.angle_gamma   90.00
#
_symmetry.space_group_name_H-M   'P 1'
#
loop_
_entity.id
_entity.type
_entity.pdbx_description
1 polymer ?
#
loop_
_entity_poly.entity_id
_entity_poly.type
_entity_poly.pdbx_seq_one_letter_code
_entity_poly.pdbx_strand_id
1 'polypeptide(L)'
;GDGGTTGSITGDVATSTGTTLAFDHSDPYAFGGVISGAGALSQIGTGTLSLTGDSSAFTGASDVAAGTLEVDGKLGGTLTVDSGATLSGIGTVGTTTLANGAILAPGNSATPVGTLNVNGNLTFAPGSTYQVQIPPGSTTSSLVNVSGTANLAGSVVHLGENGNYAGSSIYTILTANQLNGSFDSVSSNLAFLTPSLVYDAHDVMLRLQMKENFADAAATHNQRAVANALQSLPAGSDLYNRILNLPNGAPPSAFNALSGESHASTASVLQGVTDNVIKLPMDHLRSKLDASETASPEAEQPVWVQVFGNSRTLGGNSNSAKVEESDGGVFVGADRLIDNGWRVGGALGYTDSNSTVSDRSSKFAIDSYSATVYGGKAFDAGPGKINLTAGAAYTWSDIDSRRDVNAAGLDQTLKSTSGASTSQVFSELGYALPLNNHATIEPFVGAAFSDQRLRGFSESGGSTALDGESKTNDATTTTLGLHAKTALTALQLQGHLYGTVGLRHAFGDVTPETTMAFEGSQPFTVAGAPIARNAAVTEVGADVAVSKNTTVGVSYNGQFGAGYQQNAGNINVNWRF
;
A
#
# COMPACT_ATOMS: atom_id res chain seq x y z
N GLY A 1 -38.65 -14.42 -23.52
CA GLY A 1 -37.78 -15.37 -24.21
C GLY A 1 -37.79 -16.68 -23.48
N ASP A 2 -36.60 -17.27 -23.38
CA ASP A 2 -36.26 -18.54 -22.74
C ASP A 2 -35.02 -18.40 -21.84
N GLY A 3 -34.81 -17.20 -21.30
CA GLY A 3 -33.61 -16.81 -20.54
C GLY A 3 -32.48 -16.25 -21.42
N GLY A 4 -32.60 -16.35 -22.75
CA GLY A 4 -31.72 -15.69 -23.71
C GLY A 4 -32.12 -14.25 -24.03
N THR A 5 -31.57 -13.70 -25.11
CA THR A 5 -31.87 -12.35 -25.63
C THR A 5 -32.89 -12.35 -26.76
N THR A 6 -33.63 -13.44 -26.92
CA THR A 6 -34.54 -13.66 -28.05
C THR A 6 -35.99 -13.84 -27.62
N GLY A 7 -36.91 -13.66 -28.57
CA GLY A 7 -38.36 -13.56 -28.31
C GLY A 7 -38.80 -12.10 -28.19
N SER A 8 -40.02 -11.80 -28.63
CA SER A 8 -40.57 -10.45 -28.52
C SER A 8 -42.08 -10.48 -28.49
N ILE A 9 -42.65 -9.48 -27.82
CA ILE A 9 -44.06 -9.16 -27.81
C ILE A 9 -44.20 -7.64 -27.86
N THR A 10 -44.93 -7.09 -28.82
CA THR A 10 -44.90 -5.64 -29.10
C THR A 10 -46.26 -4.95 -28.99
N GLY A 11 -47.33 -5.71 -28.79
CA GLY A 11 -48.70 -5.20 -28.66
C GLY A 11 -49.27 -5.41 -27.26
N ASP A 12 -50.45 -4.85 -27.05
CA ASP A 12 -51.19 -4.98 -25.78
C ASP A 12 -51.50 -6.44 -25.44
N VAL A 13 -51.54 -6.74 -24.14
CA VAL A 13 -51.82 -8.08 -23.63
C VAL A 13 -52.95 -8.02 -22.61
N ALA A 14 -54.05 -8.72 -22.89
CA ALA A 14 -55.13 -8.94 -21.94
C ALA A 14 -54.97 -10.34 -21.30
N THR A 15 -54.80 -10.37 -19.99
CA THR A 15 -54.59 -11.61 -19.21
C THR A 15 -55.88 -12.00 -18.49
N SER A 16 -56.29 -13.27 -18.64
CA SER A 16 -57.44 -13.83 -17.93
C SER A 16 -56.99 -14.48 -16.62
N THR A 17 -57.90 -14.64 -15.66
CA THR A 17 -57.63 -15.38 -14.41
C THR A 17 -57.08 -16.78 -14.72
N GLY A 18 -55.99 -17.16 -14.04
CA GLY A 18 -55.31 -18.43 -14.25
C GLY A 18 -54.32 -18.46 -15.42
N THR A 19 -54.09 -17.34 -16.10
CA THR A 19 -53.04 -17.20 -17.13
C THR A 19 -51.87 -16.37 -16.61
N THR A 20 -50.68 -16.54 -17.18
CA THR A 20 -49.47 -15.78 -16.83
C THR A 20 -48.81 -15.24 -18.08
N LEU A 21 -48.50 -13.94 -18.08
CA LEU A 21 -47.55 -13.32 -19.00
C LEU A 21 -46.18 -13.34 -18.32
N ALA A 22 -45.23 -14.10 -18.87
CA ALA A 22 -43.88 -14.20 -18.34
C ALA A 22 -42.88 -13.55 -19.28
N PHE A 23 -42.01 -12.70 -18.72
CA PHE A 23 -40.83 -12.18 -19.39
C PHE A 23 -39.60 -12.90 -18.84
N ASP A 24 -38.86 -13.52 -19.75
CA ASP A 24 -37.65 -14.27 -19.45
C ASP A 24 -36.57 -13.86 -20.45
N HIS A 25 -35.94 -12.73 -20.15
CA HIS A 25 -34.89 -12.10 -20.94
C HIS A 25 -33.66 -11.87 -20.06
N SER A 26 -32.46 -12.14 -20.59
CA SER A 26 -31.19 -11.83 -19.92
C SER A 26 -30.65 -10.44 -20.26
N ASP A 27 -31.17 -9.80 -21.29
CA ASP A 27 -30.85 -8.43 -21.71
C ASP A 27 -31.95 -7.42 -21.30
N PRO A 28 -31.68 -6.11 -21.38
CA PRO A 28 -32.72 -5.10 -21.23
C PRO A 28 -33.80 -5.24 -22.31
N TYR A 29 -35.05 -5.37 -21.89
CA TYR A 29 -36.22 -5.48 -22.77
C TYR A 29 -37.26 -4.42 -22.41
N ALA A 30 -37.56 -3.53 -23.36
CA ALA A 30 -38.59 -2.51 -23.19
C ALA A 30 -39.92 -2.99 -23.78
N PHE A 31 -40.96 -3.01 -22.95
CA PHE A 31 -42.32 -3.35 -23.34
C PHE A 31 -43.23 -2.11 -23.20
N GLY A 32 -43.70 -1.62 -24.35
CA GLY A 32 -44.59 -0.44 -24.43
C GLY A 32 -46.08 -0.76 -24.52
N GLY A 33 -46.45 -2.05 -24.67
CA GLY A 33 -47.85 -2.45 -24.71
C GLY A 33 -48.56 -2.30 -23.37
N VAL A 34 -49.87 -2.17 -23.39
CA VAL A 34 -50.72 -2.15 -22.19
C VAL A 34 -51.01 -3.57 -21.74
N ILE A 35 -50.77 -3.85 -20.45
CA ILE A 35 -51.19 -5.10 -19.80
C ILE A 35 -52.50 -4.85 -19.08
N SER A 36 -53.49 -5.71 -19.26
CA SER A 36 -54.80 -5.59 -18.63
C SER A 36 -55.34 -6.94 -18.15
N GLY A 37 -56.42 -6.90 -17.37
CA GLY A 37 -57.11 -8.08 -16.87
C GLY A 37 -56.62 -8.56 -15.50
N ALA A 38 -56.89 -9.82 -15.19
CA ALA A 38 -56.74 -10.40 -13.85
C ALA A 38 -55.87 -11.67 -13.83
N GLY A 39 -55.07 -11.90 -14.88
CA GLY A 39 -54.02 -12.92 -14.87
C GLY A 39 -52.77 -12.47 -14.13
N ALA A 40 -51.70 -13.24 -14.21
CA ALA A 40 -50.43 -12.92 -13.56
C ALA A 40 -49.43 -12.30 -14.55
N LEU A 41 -48.51 -11.50 -14.02
CA LEU A 41 -47.31 -11.03 -14.70
C LEU A 41 -46.09 -11.55 -13.95
N SER A 42 -45.10 -12.09 -14.65
CA SER A 42 -43.88 -12.58 -14.01
C SER A 42 -42.65 -12.10 -14.76
N GLN A 43 -41.73 -11.45 -14.05
CA GLN A 43 -40.38 -11.20 -14.53
C GLN A 43 -39.45 -12.25 -13.91
N ILE A 44 -38.97 -13.17 -14.75
CA ILE A 44 -38.15 -14.31 -14.33
C ILE A 44 -36.76 -14.32 -14.95
N GLY A 45 -36.52 -13.40 -15.91
CA GLY A 45 -35.22 -13.25 -16.54
C GLY A 45 -34.24 -12.44 -15.69
N THR A 46 -32.95 -12.63 -15.92
CA THR A 46 -31.88 -11.91 -15.20
C THR A 46 -31.67 -10.48 -15.68
N GLY A 47 -32.26 -10.10 -16.83
CA GLY A 47 -32.18 -8.77 -17.42
C GLY A 47 -33.14 -7.76 -16.79
N THR A 48 -33.27 -6.61 -17.46
CA THR A 48 -34.18 -5.52 -17.04
C THR A 48 -35.41 -5.50 -17.93
N LEU A 49 -36.60 -5.72 -17.37
CA LEU A 49 -37.87 -5.47 -18.06
C LEU A 49 -38.32 -4.04 -17.77
N SER A 50 -38.37 -3.19 -18.80
CA SER A 50 -38.88 -1.81 -18.68
C SER A 50 -40.31 -1.72 -19.20
N LEU A 51 -41.27 -1.44 -18.30
CA LEU A 51 -42.68 -1.25 -18.62
C LEU A 51 -42.97 0.25 -18.76
N THR A 52 -43.32 0.66 -19.98
CA THR A 52 -43.57 2.07 -20.31
C THR A 52 -45.06 2.37 -20.58
N GLY A 53 -45.88 1.34 -20.81
CA GLY A 53 -47.32 1.49 -21.05
C GLY A 53 -48.14 1.82 -19.78
N ASP A 54 -49.35 2.35 -19.97
CA ASP A 54 -50.32 2.55 -18.89
C ASP A 54 -51.13 1.27 -18.66
N SER A 55 -50.63 0.40 -17.78
CA SER A 55 -51.28 -0.84 -17.35
C SER A 55 -52.05 -0.66 -16.04
N SER A 56 -52.63 0.52 -15.80
CA SER A 56 -53.44 0.79 -14.60
C SER A 56 -54.71 -0.09 -14.50
N ALA A 57 -55.20 -0.62 -15.62
CA ALA A 57 -56.32 -1.55 -15.68
C ALA A 57 -55.94 -3.01 -15.36
N PHE A 58 -54.65 -3.31 -15.18
CA PHE A 58 -54.23 -4.60 -14.66
C PHE A 58 -54.60 -4.72 -13.18
N THR A 59 -55.24 -5.82 -12.80
CA THR A 59 -55.75 -6.07 -11.44
C THR A 59 -55.18 -7.34 -10.81
N GLY A 60 -54.34 -8.06 -11.55
CA GLY A 60 -53.76 -9.33 -11.14
C GLY A 60 -52.53 -9.19 -10.24
N ALA A 61 -51.80 -10.30 -10.11
CA ALA A 61 -50.57 -10.37 -9.32
C ALA A 61 -49.34 -10.32 -10.23
N SER A 62 -48.40 -9.46 -9.89
CA SER A 62 -47.09 -9.35 -10.51
C SER A 62 -46.02 -9.90 -9.56
N ASP A 63 -45.06 -10.63 -10.12
CA ASP A 63 -43.97 -11.25 -9.40
C ASP A 63 -42.64 -10.96 -10.10
N VAL A 64 -41.64 -10.50 -9.36
CA VAL A 64 -40.28 -10.27 -9.84
C VAL A 64 -39.38 -11.30 -9.17
N ALA A 65 -39.21 -12.44 -9.83
CA ALA A 65 -38.43 -13.57 -9.32
C ALA A 65 -36.92 -13.40 -9.55
N ALA A 66 -36.53 -12.65 -10.59
CA ALA A 66 -35.14 -12.38 -10.92
C ALA A 66 -34.98 -11.05 -11.68
N GLY A 67 -33.73 -10.59 -11.78
CA GLY A 67 -33.39 -9.41 -12.56
C GLY A 67 -34.01 -8.12 -12.02
N THR A 68 -34.34 -7.20 -12.93
CA THR A 68 -34.96 -5.92 -12.59
C THR A 68 -36.29 -5.76 -13.32
N LEU A 69 -37.32 -5.34 -12.59
CA LEU A 69 -38.53 -4.74 -13.16
C LEU A 69 -38.43 -3.22 -13.01
N GLU A 70 -38.30 -2.52 -14.13
CA GLU A 70 -38.33 -1.06 -14.21
C GLU A 70 -39.73 -0.63 -14.65
N VAL A 71 -40.45 0.13 -13.82
CA VAL A 71 -41.78 0.64 -14.16
C VAL A 71 -41.70 2.14 -14.38
N ASP A 72 -41.78 2.56 -15.64
CA ASP A 72 -41.79 3.98 -16.04
C ASP A 72 -43.20 4.45 -16.45
N GLY A 73 -44.07 3.51 -16.81
CA GLY A 73 -45.50 3.74 -17.05
C GLY A 73 -46.34 3.53 -15.79
N LYS A 74 -47.39 2.72 -15.91
CA LYS A 74 -48.21 2.30 -14.75
C LYS A 74 -48.43 0.80 -14.76
N LEU A 75 -48.42 0.19 -13.58
CA LEU A 75 -48.76 -1.21 -13.36
C LEU A 75 -49.72 -1.29 -12.17
N GLY A 76 -50.98 -1.65 -12.43
CA GLY A 76 -51.96 -1.86 -11.38
C GLY A 76 -51.76 -3.17 -10.61
N GLY A 77 -52.76 -3.57 -9.82
CA GLY A 77 -52.76 -4.87 -9.13
C GLY A 77 -51.84 -4.92 -7.91
N THR A 78 -51.25 -6.10 -7.67
CA THR A 78 -50.30 -6.34 -6.57
C THR A 78 -48.95 -6.73 -7.15
N LEU A 79 -47.86 -6.35 -6.47
CA LEU A 79 -46.50 -6.63 -6.90
C LEU A 79 -45.69 -7.23 -5.74
N THR A 80 -45.05 -8.36 -5.99
CA THR A 80 -44.07 -8.97 -5.08
C THR A 80 -42.70 -8.97 -5.74
N VAL A 81 -41.67 -8.57 -5.00
CA VAL A 81 -40.27 -8.62 -5.44
C VAL A 81 -39.54 -9.60 -4.55
N ASP A 82 -38.97 -10.63 -5.16
CA ASP A 82 -38.32 -11.72 -4.46
C ASP A 82 -36.85 -11.42 -4.13
N SER A 83 -36.24 -12.32 -3.37
CA SER A 83 -34.84 -12.21 -2.95
C SER A 83 -33.90 -12.07 -4.14
N GLY A 84 -33.08 -11.02 -4.14
CA GLY A 84 -32.10 -10.75 -5.19
C GLY A 84 -32.67 -10.06 -6.43
N ALA A 85 -33.99 -9.87 -6.51
CA ALA A 85 -34.63 -9.10 -7.57
C ALA A 85 -34.75 -7.61 -7.20
N THR A 86 -34.90 -6.77 -8.22
CA THR A 86 -34.97 -5.31 -8.08
C THR A 86 -36.24 -4.74 -8.70
N LEU A 87 -36.89 -3.81 -7.98
CA LEU A 87 -37.88 -2.90 -8.54
C LEU A 87 -37.27 -1.51 -8.71
N SER A 88 -37.36 -0.95 -9.91
CA SER A 88 -36.91 0.40 -10.24
C SER A 88 -37.93 1.17 -11.08
N GLY A 89 -37.58 2.37 -11.53
CA GLY A 89 -38.37 3.19 -12.44
C GLY A 89 -38.93 4.46 -11.81
N ILE A 90 -39.64 5.23 -12.62
CA ILE A 90 -40.22 6.55 -12.27
C ILE A 90 -41.76 6.58 -12.38
N GLY A 91 -42.37 5.43 -12.57
CA GLY A 91 -43.78 5.26 -12.86
C GLY A 91 -44.65 5.04 -11.61
N THR A 92 -45.73 4.29 -11.80
CA THR A 92 -46.66 3.90 -10.71
C THR A 92 -46.85 2.40 -10.66
N VAL A 93 -46.71 1.81 -9.48
CA VAL A 93 -47.06 0.41 -9.19
C VAL A 93 -48.25 0.32 -8.23
N GLY A 94 -48.94 -0.81 -8.21
CA GLY A 94 -49.95 -1.12 -7.21
C GLY A 94 -49.37 -1.47 -5.83
N THR A 95 -50.15 -2.15 -4.99
CA THR A 95 -49.68 -2.56 -3.65
C THR A 95 -48.44 -3.45 -3.78
N THR A 96 -47.34 -3.07 -3.13
CA THR A 96 -46.03 -3.69 -3.35
C THR A 96 -45.47 -4.30 -2.06
N THR A 97 -44.92 -5.51 -2.16
CA THR A 97 -44.21 -6.20 -1.08
C THR A 97 -42.80 -6.58 -1.54
N LEU A 98 -41.80 -6.21 -0.74
CA LEU A 98 -40.39 -6.54 -0.96
C LEU A 98 -39.99 -7.64 0.01
N ALA A 99 -39.60 -8.81 -0.50
CA ALA A 99 -39.15 -9.94 0.30
C ALA A 99 -37.75 -9.69 0.92
N ASN A 100 -37.32 -10.61 1.77
CA ASN A 100 -35.93 -10.62 2.27
C ASN A 100 -34.95 -10.66 1.08
N GLY A 101 -33.95 -9.78 1.06
CA GLY A 101 -32.98 -9.69 -0.04
C GLY A 101 -33.48 -8.97 -1.29
N ALA A 102 -34.74 -8.51 -1.34
CA ALA A 102 -35.26 -7.71 -2.44
C ALA A 102 -34.75 -6.26 -2.40
N ILE A 103 -34.63 -5.62 -3.56
CA ILE A 103 -34.14 -4.25 -3.70
C ILE A 103 -35.22 -3.34 -4.30
N LEU A 104 -35.42 -2.17 -3.69
CA LEU A 104 -36.15 -1.06 -4.29
C LEU A 104 -35.18 0.06 -4.64
N ALA A 105 -35.16 0.49 -5.90
CA ALA A 105 -34.25 1.52 -6.41
C ALA A 105 -35.00 2.47 -7.37
N PRO A 106 -35.72 3.49 -6.85
CA PRO A 106 -36.45 4.45 -7.67
C PRO A 106 -35.52 5.25 -8.58
N GLY A 107 -36.00 5.54 -9.78
CA GLY A 107 -35.19 6.09 -10.86
C GLY A 107 -34.92 5.08 -11.97
N ASN A 108 -34.41 5.59 -13.08
CA ASN A 108 -34.00 4.80 -14.23
C ASN A 108 -32.72 5.41 -14.85
N SER A 109 -32.21 4.81 -15.93
CA SER A 109 -30.97 5.28 -16.56
C SER A 109 -31.05 6.71 -17.11
N ALA A 110 -32.24 7.19 -17.49
CA ALA A 110 -32.46 8.54 -18.01
C ALA A 110 -32.70 9.58 -16.91
N THR A 111 -33.30 9.14 -15.80
CA THR A 111 -33.64 9.94 -14.62
C THR A 111 -33.28 9.14 -13.36
N PRO A 112 -31.97 9.08 -13.00
CA PRO A 112 -31.51 8.29 -11.86
C PRO A 112 -32.14 8.77 -10.54
N VAL A 113 -32.30 10.08 -10.41
CA VAL A 113 -32.93 10.73 -9.27
C VAL A 113 -34.43 10.90 -9.55
N GLY A 114 -35.14 9.77 -9.56
CA GLY A 114 -36.55 9.68 -9.95
C GLY A 114 -37.51 9.41 -8.80
N THR A 115 -38.81 9.60 -9.04
CA THR A 115 -39.87 9.28 -8.08
C THR A 115 -40.66 8.06 -8.53
N LEU A 116 -40.73 7.01 -7.70
CA LEU A 116 -41.63 5.87 -7.92
C LEU A 116 -42.89 6.03 -7.06
N ASN A 117 -44.07 5.84 -7.65
CA ASN A 117 -45.34 5.93 -6.95
C ASN A 117 -45.90 4.55 -6.64
N VAL A 118 -46.35 4.33 -5.40
CA VAL A 118 -47.05 3.11 -4.96
C VAL A 118 -48.50 3.47 -4.68
N ASN A 119 -49.40 3.06 -5.57
CA ASN A 119 -50.83 3.23 -5.39
C ASN A 119 -51.42 2.09 -4.53
N GLY A 120 -51.22 2.20 -3.23
CA GLY A 120 -51.58 1.20 -2.23
C GLY A 120 -50.59 1.18 -1.08
N ASN A 121 -50.49 0.03 -0.42
CA ASN A 121 -49.51 -0.16 0.64
C ASN A 121 -48.15 -0.55 0.07
N LEU A 122 -47.07 -0.16 0.76
CA LEU A 122 -45.71 -0.63 0.50
C LEU A 122 -45.22 -1.39 1.73
N THR A 123 -44.69 -2.59 1.56
CA THR A 123 -44.16 -3.39 2.67
C THR A 123 -42.72 -3.82 2.39
N PHE A 124 -41.82 -3.39 3.27
CA PHE A 124 -40.45 -3.90 3.34
C PHE A 124 -40.41 -5.07 4.32
N ALA A 125 -40.01 -6.26 3.89
CA ALA A 125 -39.68 -7.35 4.80
C ALA A 125 -38.29 -7.13 5.44
N PRO A 126 -38.02 -7.68 6.64
CA PRO A 126 -36.67 -7.66 7.21
C PRO A 126 -35.63 -8.20 6.23
N GLY A 127 -34.52 -7.47 6.07
CA GLY A 127 -33.45 -7.78 5.12
C GLY A 127 -33.68 -7.36 3.67
N SER A 128 -34.79 -6.69 3.34
CA SER A 128 -34.92 -5.94 2.08
C SER A 128 -34.06 -4.66 2.10
N THR A 129 -33.73 -4.11 0.93
CA THR A 129 -32.90 -2.90 0.79
C THR A 129 -33.62 -1.82 -0.01
N TYR A 130 -33.66 -0.61 0.53
CA TYR A 130 -34.08 0.60 -0.17
C TYR A 130 -32.84 1.41 -0.61
N GLN A 131 -32.59 1.48 -1.92
CA GLN A 131 -31.50 2.27 -2.50
C GLN A 131 -31.97 3.68 -2.85
N VAL A 132 -31.18 4.67 -2.41
CA VAL A 132 -31.46 6.09 -2.63
C VAL A 132 -30.28 6.73 -3.34
N GLN A 133 -30.53 7.39 -4.47
CA GLN A 133 -29.55 8.21 -5.14
C GLN A 133 -29.74 9.68 -4.79
N ILE A 134 -28.65 10.35 -4.43
CA ILE A 134 -28.60 11.79 -4.15
C ILE A 134 -27.40 12.35 -4.88
N PRO A 135 -27.58 13.26 -5.86
CA PRO A 135 -26.48 13.89 -6.53
C PRO A 135 -25.86 14.98 -5.64
N PRO A 136 -24.54 15.20 -5.73
CA PRO A 136 -23.85 16.23 -4.96
C PRO A 136 -24.38 17.63 -5.30
N GLY A 137 -24.39 18.52 -4.30
CA GLY A 137 -24.89 19.89 -4.44
C GLY A 137 -26.40 20.02 -4.71
N SER A 138 -27.14 18.91 -4.78
CA SER A 138 -28.58 18.93 -5.00
C SER A 138 -29.38 19.00 -3.70
N THR A 139 -30.65 19.39 -3.85
CA THR A 139 -31.70 19.29 -2.84
C THR A 139 -32.70 18.16 -3.12
N THR A 140 -32.52 17.46 -4.25
CA THR A 140 -33.38 16.35 -4.68
C THR A 140 -32.75 15.00 -4.35
N SER A 141 -33.62 13.99 -4.17
CA SER A 141 -33.27 12.59 -3.97
C SER A 141 -34.19 11.70 -4.79
N SER A 142 -33.78 10.46 -5.05
CA SER A 142 -34.75 9.43 -5.45
C SER A 142 -35.81 9.30 -4.36
N LEU A 143 -37.07 9.27 -4.76
CA LEU A 143 -38.22 9.34 -3.86
C LEU A 143 -39.17 8.16 -4.09
N VAL A 144 -39.76 7.64 -3.01
CA VAL A 144 -40.94 6.76 -3.09
C VAL A 144 -42.15 7.48 -2.51
N ASN A 145 -43.21 7.56 -3.28
CA ASN A 145 -44.48 8.17 -2.86
C ASN A 145 -45.55 7.10 -2.70
N VAL A 146 -46.04 6.87 -1.48
CA VAL A 146 -46.97 5.78 -1.13
C VAL A 146 -48.33 6.36 -0.77
N SER A 147 -49.38 6.03 -1.53
CA SER A 147 -50.73 6.53 -1.23
C SER A 147 -51.37 5.88 0.00
N GLY A 148 -50.90 4.70 0.41
CA GLY A 148 -51.37 3.96 1.58
C GLY A 148 -50.38 3.96 2.75
N THR A 149 -50.30 2.82 3.45
CA THR A 149 -49.35 2.62 4.57
C THR A 149 -48.02 2.09 4.05
N ALA A 150 -46.91 2.71 4.47
CA ALA A 150 -45.58 2.15 4.30
C ALA A 150 -45.15 1.39 5.57
N ASN A 151 -45.07 0.06 5.48
CA ASN A 151 -44.55 -0.80 6.54
C ASN A 151 -43.03 -0.94 6.36
N LEU A 152 -42.26 -0.40 7.30
CA LEU A 152 -40.82 -0.25 7.20
C LEU A 152 -40.09 -1.33 8.01
N ALA A 153 -39.13 -1.99 7.38
CA ALA A 153 -38.12 -2.88 7.93
C ALA A 153 -36.93 -2.92 6.94
N GLY A 154 -35.87 -3.69 7.20
CA GLY A 154 -34.73 -3.78 6.28
C GLY A 154 -33.83 -2.56 6.35
N SER A 155 -33.05 -2.27 5.30
CA SER A 155 -32.03 -1.21 5.33
C SER A 155 -32.18 -0.16 4.24
N VAL A 156 -31.65 1.03 4.50
CA VAL A 156 -31.49 2.09 3.50
C VAL A 156 -30.01 2.18 3.09
N VAL A 157 -29.75 2.26 1.79
CA VAL A 157 -28.40 2.44 1.24
C VAL A 157 -28.39 3.70 0.38
N HIS A 158 -27.61 4.69 0.82
CA HIS A 158 -27.28 5.85 0.01
C HIS A 158 -26.21 5.49 -1.03
N LEU A 159 -26.52 5.75 -2.29
CA LEU A 159 -25.62 5.66 -3.43
C LEU A 159 -25.28 7.07 -3.90
N GLY A 160 -24.19 7.61 -3.36
CA GLY A 160 -23.67 8.91 -3.73
C GLY A 160 -22.81 8.87 -5.00
N GLU A 161 -22.93 9.93 -5.79
CA GLU A 161 -22.05 10.24 -6.92
C GLU A 161 -20.86 11.10 -6.48
N ASN A 162 -19.86 11.22 -7.35
CA ASN A 162 -18.70 12.07 -7.13
C ASN A 162 -19.09 13.55 -7.15
N GLY A 163 -18.89 14.25 -6.03
CA GLY A 163 -18.89 15.70 -5.98
C GLY A 163 -18.95 16.25 -4.56
N ASN A 164 -19.33 17.50 -4.43
CA ASN A 164 -19.31 18.19 -3.15
C ASN A 164 -20.71 18.14 -2.51
N TYR A 165 -20.80 17.39 -1.42
CA TYR A 165 -21.96 17.38 -0.54
C TYR A 165 -21.83 18.54 0.45
N ALA A 166 -22.95 19.16 0.82
CA ALA A 166 -22.94 20.14 1.89
C ALA A 166 -22.59 19.47 3.22
N GLY A 167 -22.00 20.21 4.16
CA GLY A 167 -21.56 19.67 5.45
C GLY A 167 -22.68 18.99 6.26
N SER A 168 -23.93 19.41 6.04
CA SER A 168 -25.13 18.71 6.48
C SER A 168 -26.26 18.96 5.49
N SER A 169 -26.89 17.90 5.00
CA SER A 169 -28.07 17.95 4.13
C SER A 169 -29.14 16.99 4.63
N ILE A 170 -30.41 17.29 4.36
CA ILE A 170 -31.55 16.41 4.66
C ILE A 170 -32.45 16.30 3.42
N TYR A 171 -32.84 15.08 3.08
CA TYR A 171 -33.57 14.75 1.87
C TYR A 171 -34.77 13.86 2.20
N THR A 172 -35.97 14.20 1.71
CA THR A 172 -37.12 13.29 1.83
C THR A 172 -36.97 12.16 0.82
N ILE A 173 -36.84 10.92 1.32
CA ILE A 173 -36.63 9.73 0.49
C ILE A 173 -37.90 8.90 0.34
N LEU A 174 -38.80 8.94 1.33
CA LEU A 174 -40.09 8.26 1.24
C LEU A 174 -41.15 9.15 1.86
N THR A 175 -42.30 9.27 1.20
CA THR A 175 -43.49 9.90 1.74
C THR A 175 -44.67 8.93 1.66
N ALA A 176 -45.50 8.85 2.70
CA ALA A 176 -46.63 7.93 2.78
C ALA A 176 -47.81 8.55 3.53
N ASN A 177 -49.03 8.06 3.28
CA ASN A 177 -50.20 8.47 4.07
C ASN A 177 -50.11 8.02 5.54
N GLN A 178 -49.46 6.88 5.80
CA GLN A 178 -49.16 6.39 7.14
C GLN A 178 -47.79 5.69 7.12
N LEU A 179 -46.94 5.96 8.10
CA LEU A 179 -45.73 5.18 8.36
C LEU A 179 -45.97 4.18 9.49
N ASN A 180 -45.51 2.94 9.31
CA ASN A 180 -45.55 1.91 10.33
C ASN A 180 -44.17 1.26 10.48
N GLY A 181 -43.56 1.38 11.66
CA GLY A 181 -42.20 0.89 11.94
C GLY A 181 -41.09 1.86 11.51
N SER A 182 -39.87 1.34 11.41
CA SER A 182 -38.67 2.07 10.97
C SER A 182 -37.73 1.13 10.21
N PHE A 183 -36.81 1.68 9.41
CA PHE A 183 -35.73 0.89 8.82
C PHE A 183 -34.74 0.47 9.91
N ASP A 184 -34.15 -0.72 9.77
CA ASP A 184 -33.23 -1.33 10.73
C ASP A 184 -31.85 -0.63 10.72
N SER A 185 -31.41 -0.15 9.55
CA SER A 185 -30.11 0.53 9.41
C SER A 185 -30.05 1.45 8.19
N VAL A 186 -29.06 2.34 8.19
CA VAL A 186 -28.73 3.19 7.04
C VAL A 186 -27.22 3.21 6.81
N SER A 187 -26.81 3.21 5.55
CA SER A 187 -25.39 3.27 5.15
C SER A 187 -25.20 4.13 3.90
N SER A 188 -23.95 4.46 3.61
CA SER A 188 -23.53 5.22 2.43
C SER A 188 -22.36 4.51 1.78
N ASN A 189 -22.33 4.49 0.45
CA ASN A 189 -21.19 4.01 -0.32
C ASN A 189 -19.95 4.93 -0.19
N LEU A 190 -20.11 6.19 0.25
CA LEU A 190 -19.03 7.16 0.44
C LEU A 190 -18.48 7.16 1.87
N ALA A 191 -17.14 7.18 2.03
CA ALA A 191 -16.44 7.03 3.30
C ALA A 191 -16.57 8.24 4.24
N PHE A 192 -16.73 9.44 3.67
CA PHE A 192 -16.77 10.71 4.39
C PHE A 192 -18.18 11.27 4.56
N LEU A 193 -19.20 10.45 4.29
CA LEU A 193 -20.59 10.75 4.64
C LEU A 193 -21.08 9.80 5.72
N THR A 194 -21.64 10.38 6.78
CA THR A 194 -22.34 9.69 7.86
C THR A 194 -23.84 9.85 7.62
N PRO A 195 -24.53 8.80 7.16
CA PRO A 195 -25.97 8.86 6.95
C PRO A 195 -26.73 8.59 8.26
N SER A 196 -27.89 9.22 8.41
CA SER A 196 -28.85 8.97 9.49
C SER A 196 -30.27 9.17 8.96
N LEU A 197 -31.24 8.43 9.52
CA LEU A 197 -32.65 8.59 9.15
C LEU A 197 -33.37 9.45 10.18
N VAL A 198 -34.22 10.34 9.68
CA VAL A 198 -35.14 11.17 10.46
C VAL A 198 -36.55 10.84 10.00
N TYR A 199 -37.49 10.76 10.94
CA TYR A 199 -38.87 10.39 10.67
C TYR A 199 -39.80 11.49 11.14
N ASP A 200 -40.84 11.77 10.36
CA ASP A 200 -42.01 12.49 10.84
C ASP A 200 -43.29 11.65 10.66
N ALA A 201 -44.47 12.29 10.65
CA ALA A 201 -45.75 11.59 10.55
C ALA A 201 -45.96 10.88 9.19
N HIS A 202 -45.37 11.39 8.11
CA HIS A 202 -45.59 10.93 6.74
C HIS A 202 -44.29 10.62 6.00
N ASP A 203 -43.18 11.22 6.42
CA ASP A 203 -41.93 11.22 5.68
C ASP A 203 -40.81 10.46 6.40
N VAL A 204 -40.03 9.74 5.60
CA VAL A 204 -38.69 9.27 5.94
C VAL A 204 -37.70 10.17 5.24
N MET A 205 -36.83 10.79 6.02
CA MET A 205 -35.79 11.69 5.53
C MET A 205 -34.40 11.09 5.78
N LEU A 206 -33.54 11.15 4.77
CA LEU A 206 -32.13 10.81 4.85
C LEU A 206 -31.33 12.08 5.14
N ARG A 207 -30.68 12.11 6.30
CA ARG A 207 -29.71 13.14 6.66
C ARG A 207 -28.30 12.64 6.36
N LEU A 208 -27.58 13.37 5.51
CA LEU A 208 -26.17 13.14 5.20
C LEU A 208 -25.32 14.19 5.92
N GLN A 209 -24.39 13.75 6.76
CA GLN A 209 -23.43 14.62 7.44
C GLN A 209 -22.02 14.28 6.99
N MET A 210 -21.25 15.30 6.60
CA MET A 210 -19.85 15.10 6.26
C MET A 210 -19.04 14.77 7.52
N LYS A 211 -18.14 13.79 7.45
CA LYS A 211 -17.17 13.54 8.54
C LYS A 211 -16.25 14.75 8.66
N GLU A 212 -15.97 15.16 9.89
CA GLU A 212 -15.26 16.41 10.17
C GLU A 212 -13.79 16.37 9.70
N ASN A 213 -13.13 15.20 9.70
CA ASN A 213 -11.71 15.09 9.34
C ASN A 213 -11.38 13.84 8.51
N PHE A 214 -10.56 14.01 7.47
CA PHE A 214 -10.01 12.88 6.71
C PHE A 214 -9.22 11.89 7.59
N ALA A 215 -8.56 12.37 8.64
CA ALA A 215 -7.76 11.56 9.54
C ALA A 215 -8.56 10.54 10.37
N ASP A 216 -9.89 10.71 10.48
CA ASP A 216 -10.77 9.73 11.14
C ASP A 216 -10.88 8.42 10.35
N ALA A 217 -10.57 8.46 9.06
CA ALA A 217 -10.53 7.28 8.19
C ALA A 217 -9.12 6.66 8.09
N ALA A 218 -8.15 7.14 8.87
CA ALA A 218 -6.78 6.64 8.89
C ALA A 218 -6.50 5.72 10.09
N ALA A 219 -5.66 4.71 9.88
CA ALA A 219 -5.25 3.75 10.91
C ALA A 219 -3.79 3.95 11.35
N THR A 220 -2.90 4.37 10.45
CA THR A 220 -1.47 4.50 10.73
C THR A 220 -1.04 5.96 10.91
N HIS A 221 0.19 6.18 11.40
CA HIS A 221 0.75 7.53 11.52
C HIS A 221 0.91 8.19 10.14
N ASN A 222 1.51 7.49 9.17
CA ASN A 222 1.67 7.98 7.80
C ASN A 222 0.30 8.32 7.17
N GLN A 223 -0.71 7.47 7.36
CA GLN A 223 -2.04 7.73 6.82
C GLN A 223 -2.67 8.99 7.43
N ARG A 224 -2.53 9.20 8.75
CA ARG A 224 -3.05 10.42 9.40
C ARG A 224 -2.32 11.67 8.94
N ALA A 225 -0.99 11.61 8.80
CA ALA A 225 -0.18 12.73 8.32
C ALA A 225 -0.65 13.17 6.92
N VAL A 226 -0.81 12.22 6.00
CA VAL A 226 -1.31 12.46 4.65
C VAL A 226 -2.74 12.96 4.66
N ALA A 227 -3.63 12.35 5.45
CA ALA A 227 -5.01 12.77 5.55
C ALA A 227 -5.15 14.22 6.03
N ASN A 228 -4.34 14.64 7.01
CA ASN A 228 -4.31 16.02 7.49
C ASN A 228 -3.79 17.00 6.42
N ALA A 229 -2.76 16.61 5.66
CA ALA A 229 -2.28 17.43 4.53
C ALA A 229 -3.37 17.58 3.46
N LEU A 230 -4.03 16.49 3.09
CA LEU A 230 -5.12 16.51 2.12
C LEU A 230 -6.31 17.35 2.61
N GLN A 231 -6.62 17.31 3.90
CA GLN A 231 -7.69 18.11 4.51
C GLN A 231 -7.39 19.62 4.45
N SER A 232 -6.11 20.00 4.46
CA SER A 232 -5.67 21.39 4.41
C SER A 232 -5.71 22.01 3.00
N LEU A 233 -5.90 21.19 1.97
CA LEU A 233 -6.05 21.68 0.60
C LEU A 233 -7.29 22.57 0.46
N PRO A 234 -7.28 23.56 -0.46
CA PRO A 234 -8.47 24.34 -0.76
C PRO A 234 -9.63 23.42 -1.18
N ALA A 235 -10.85 23.70 -0.70
CA ALA A 235 -12.06 22.91 -0.99
C ALA A 235 -12.44 22.86 -2.49
N GLY A 236 -11.84 23.70 -3.32
CA GLY A 236 -11.99 23.68 -4.78
C GLY A 236 -10.94 22.84 -5.52
N SER A 237 -9.95 22.28 -4.82
CA SER A 237 -8.90 21.48 -5.45
C SER A 237 -9.41 20.10 -5.88
N ASP A 238 -8.97 19.64 -7.04
CA ASP A 238 -9.37 18.32 -7.59
C ASP A 238 -9.00 17.19 -6.64
N LEU A 239 -7.83 17.26 -6.00
CA LEU A 239 -7.36 16.25 -5.08
C LEU A 239 -8.21 16.21 -3.80
N TYR A 240 -8.57 17.35 -3.22
CA TYR A 240 -9.49 17.42 -2.08
C TYR A 240 -10.84 16.76 -2.41
N ASN A 241 -11.43 17.14 -3.54
CA ASN A 241 -12.73 16.62 -3.97
C ASN A 241 -12.68 15.11 -4.24
N ARG A 242 -11.58 14.60 -4.80
CA ARG A 242 -11.39 13.15 -5.01
C ARG A 242 -11.32 12.38 -3.69
N ILE A 243 -10.61 12.91 -2.70
CA ILE A 243 -10.54 12.30 -1.37
C ILE A 243 -11.91 12.31 -0.69
N LEU A 244 -12.63 13.43 -0.78
CA LEU A 244 -13.98 13.56 -0.23
C LEU A 244 -14.96 12.49 -0.76
N ASN A 245 -14.77 12.08 -2.01
CA ASN A 245 -15.63 11.12 -2.70
C ASN A 245 -15.10 9.67 -2.68
N LEU A 246 -14.13 9.37 -1.81
CA LEU A 246 -13.64 8.00 -1.69
C LEU A 246 -14.73 7.03 -1.22
N PRO A 247 -14.86 5.85 -1.85
CA PRO A 247 -15.76 4.80 -1.38
C PRO A 247 -15.41 4.34 0.04
N ASN A 248 -16.41 3.81 0.75
CA ASN A 248 -16.21 3.21 2.07
C ASN A 248 -15.14 2.10 2.00
N GLY A 249 -14.20 2.11 2.95
CA GLY A 249 -13.03 1.20 2.98
C GLY A 249 -11.84 1.63 2.12
N ALA A 250 -11.98 2.57 1.19
CA ALA A 250 -10.89 3.05 0.33
C ALA A 250 -9.89 4.04 0.96
N PRO A 251 -10.22 4.87 1.99
CA PRO A 251 -9.29 5.89 2.48
C PRO A 251 -7.92 5.39 2.93
N PRO A 252 -7.78 4.29 3.71
CA PRO A 252 -6.46 3.83 4.15
C PRO A 252 -5.50 3.50 3.00
N SER A 253 -5.99 2.83 1.94
CA SER A 253 -5.16 2.51 0.76
C SER A 253 -4.85 3.75 -0.06
N ALA A 254 -5.78 4.70 -0.17
CA ALA A 254 -5.54 5.97 -0.84
C ALA A 254 -4.48 6.81 -0.13
N PHE A 255 -4.55 6.94 1.20
CA PHE A 255 -3.54 7.66 1.98
C PHE A 255 -2.17 6.99 1.90
N ASN A 256 -2.11 5.66 1.88
CA ASN A 256 -0.86 4.93 1.66
C ASN A 256 -0.25 5.26 0.28
N ALA A 257 -1.04 5.20 -0.79
CA ALA A 257 -0.58 5.50 -2.15
C ALA A 257 -0.06 6.95 -2.30
N LEU A 258 -0.66 7.88 -1.55
CA LEU A 258 -0.32 9.30 -1.55
C LEU A 258 0.81 9.67 -0.57
N SER A 259 1.30 8.73 0.24
CA SER A 259 2.18 9.04 1.37
C SER A 259 3.59 9.50 1.00
N GLY A 260 4.13 9.07 -0.13
CA GLY A 260 5.54 9.28 -0.46
C GLY A 260 6.51 8.57 0.49
N GLU A 261 6.06 7.55 1.26
CA GLU A 261 6.91 6.86 2.25
C GLU A 261 8.15 6.17 1.67
N SER A 262 8.18 5.95 0.34
CA SER A 262 9.38 5.48 -0.37
C SER A 262 10.55 6.46 -0.23
N HIS A 263 10.29 7.77 -0.25
CA HIS A 263 11.32 8.80 -0.08
C HIS A 263 11.94 8.78 1.31
N ALA A 264 11.12 8.53 2.35
CA ALA A 264 11.63 8.35 3.70
C ALA A 264 12.47 7.08 3.84
N SER A 265 12.13 6.02 3.09
CA SER A 265 12.84 4.74 3.10
C SER A 265 14.20 4.79 2.39
N THR A 266 14.47 5.82 1.59
CA THR A 266 15.76 6.03 0.92
C THR A 266 16.93 6.07 1.90
N ALA A 267 16.77 6.69 3.08
CA ALA A 267 17.83 6.73 4.10
C ALA A 267 18.20 5.33 4.63
N SER A 268 17.19 4.45 4.80
CA SER A 268 17.43 3.06 5.22
C SER A 268 18.14 2.25 4.15
N VAL A 269 17.86 2.48 2.87
CA VAL A 269 18.57 1.85 1.75
C VAL A 269 20.01 2.37 1.65
N LEU A 270 20.24 3.68 1.81
CA LEU A 270 21.60 4.25 1.87
C LEU A 270 22.42 3.71 3.06
N GLN A 271 21.78 3.32 4.16
CA GLN A 271 22.45 2.62 5.25
C GLN A 271 22.91 1.21 4.82
N GLY A 272 22.17 0.56 3.93
CA GLY A 272 22.56 -0.68 3.29
C GLY A 272 23.80 -0.56 2.39
N VAL A 273 23.90 0.55 1.63
CA VAL A 273 25.10 0.91 0.85
C VAL A 273 26.28 1.19 1.79
N THR A 274 26.04 1.94 2.87
CA THR A 274 27.02 2.24 3.93
C THR A 274 27.66 0.98 4.51
N ASP A 275 26.86 -0.05 4.79
CA ASP A 275 27.36 -1.31 5.35
C ASP A 275 28.38 -1.98 4.42
N ASN A 276 28.21 -1.90 3.09
CA ASN A 276 29.19 -2.43 2.12
C ASN A 276 30.49 -1.61 2.10
N VAL A 277 30.38 -0.28 2.15
CA VAL A 277 31.53 0.65 2.15
C VAL A 277 32.44 0.40 3.36
N ILE A 278 31.86 0.03 4.50
CA ILE A 278 32.61 -0.33 5.71
C ILE A 278 33.15 -1.76 5.62
N LYS A 279 32.27 -2.72 5.31
CA LYS A 279 32.57 -4.15 5.43
C LYS A 279 33.67 -4.61 4.48
N LEU A 280 33.60 -4.26 3.20
CA LEU A 280 34.51 -4.83 2.19
C LEU A 280 35.98 -4.47 2.45
N PRO A 281 36.34 -3.19 2.70
CA PRO A 281 37.72 -2.84 3.03
C PRO A 281 38.18 -3.43 4.38
N MET A 282 37.29 -3.54 5.37
CA MET A 282 37.64 -4.09 6.69
C MET A 282 37.88 -5.59 6.65
N ASP A 283 37.10 -6.35 5.88
CA ASP A 283 37.32 -7.78 5.69
C ASP A 283 38.65 -8.04 4.98
N HIS A 284 39.00 -7.19 3.99
CA HIS A 284 40.31 -7.23 3.35
C HIS A 284 41.43 -6.99 4.38
N LEU A 285 41.36 -5.90 5.14
CA LEU A 285 42.36 -5.52 6.13
C LEU A 285 42.54 -6.62 7.20
N ARG A 286 41.45 -7.13 7.78
CA ARG A 286 41.50 -8.20 8.80
C ARG A 286 42.14 -9.48 8.26
N SER A 287 41.82 -9.87 7.04
CA SER A 287 42.42 -11.05 6.40
C SER A 287 43.95 -10.97 6.29
N LYS A 288 44.51 -9.75 6.25
CA LYS A 288 45.95 -9.48 6.21
C LYS A 288 46.57 -9.35 7.60
N LEU A 289 45.83 -8.86 8.60
CA LEU A 289 46.30 -8.78 9.99
C LEU A 289 46.45 -10.16 10.65
N ASP A 290 45.60 -11.11 10.28
CA ASP A 290 45.65 -12.50 10.76
C ASP A 290 46.75 -13.35 10.10
N ALA A 291 47.27 -12.93 8.95
CA ALA A 291 48.31 -13.67 8.25
C ALA A 291 49.66 -13.53 8.99
N SER A 292 50.22 -14.65 9.45
CA SER A 292 51.51 -14.70 10.14
C SER A 292 52.61 -13.99 9.33
N GLU A 293 53.45 -13.19 9.99
CA GLU A 293 54.58 -12.39 9.41
C GLU A 293 55.60 -13.24 8.63
N THR A 294 55.50 -14.56 8.66
CA THR A 294 56.39 -15.53 8.01
C THR A 294 56.10 -15.79 6.53
N ALA A 295 55.14 -15.11 5.91
CA ALA A 295 54.90 -15.22 4.46
C ALA A 295 55.84 -14.29 3.67
N SER A 296 56.62 -14.85 2.72
CA SER A 296 57.61 -14.18 1.87
C SER A 296 57.18 -12.81 1.29
N PRO A 297 58.11 -11.93 0.86
CA PRO A 297 57.82 -10.62 0.26
C PRO A 297 56.88 -10.64 -0.96
N GLU A 298 56.69 -11.81 -1.59
CA GLU A 298 55.67 -12.03 -2.64
C GLU A 298 54.21 -12.05 -2.10
N ALA A 299 54.01 -11.99 -0.78
CA ALA A 299 52.70 -11.88 -0.10
C ALA A 299 52.17 -10.43 0.01
N GLU A 300 52.97 -9.45 -0.41
CA GLU A 300 52.57 -8.05 -0.59
C GLU A 300 51.89 -7.87 -1.95
N GLN A 301 50.68 -8.41 -2.11
CA GLN A 301 49.78 -7.94 -3.17
C GLN A 301 48.99 -6.76 -2.62
N PRO A 302 49.43 -5.51 -2.84
CA PRO A 302 48.82 -4.36 -2.18
C PRO A 302 47.50 -4.01 -2.84
N VAL A 303 47.28 -4.38 -4.11
CA VAL A 303 46.09 -4.00 -4.87
C VAL A 303 45.08 -5.13 -4.86
N TRP A 304 43.82 -4.78 -4.62
CA TRP A 304 42.70 -5.70 -4.68
C TRP A 304 41.54 -5.11 -5.48
N VAL A 305 40.80 -5.99 -6.14
CA VAL A 305 39.55 -5.68 -6.83
C VAL A 305 38.50 -6.65 -6.33
N GLN A 306 37.37 -6.11 -5.86
CA GLN A 306 36.25 -6.90 -5.39
C GLN A 306 34.98 -6.53 -6.14
N VAL A 307 34.34 -7.52 -6.76
CA VAL A 307 32.99 -7.40 -7.30
C VAL A 307 32.04 -8.07 -6.34
N PHE A 308 30.89 -7.46 -6.08
CA PHE A 308 29.88 -8.03 -5.20
C PHE A 308 28.46 -7.87 -5.75
N GLY A 309 27.57 -8.75 -5.31
CA GLY A 309 26.14 -8.64 -5.51
C GLY A 309 25.40 -9.04 -4.25
N ASN A 310 24.41 -8.23 -3.88
CA ASN A 310 23.58 -8.39 -2.69
C ASN A 310 22.10 -8.38 -3.07
N SER A 311 21.30 -9.16 -2.35
CA SER A 311 19.85 -8.96 -2.29
C SER A 311 19.45 -8.82 -0.84
N ARG A 312 18.67 -7.79 -0.51
CA ARG A 312 18.26 -7.43 0.84
C ARG A 312 16.74 -7.26 0.90
N THR A 313 16.15 -7.64 2.02
CA THR A 313 14.78 -7.28 2.36
C THR A 313 14.77 -6.52 3.67
N LEU A 314 14.22 -5.30 3.69
CA LEU A 314 13.99 -4.50 4.89
C LEU A 314 12.54 -4.68 5.31
N GLY A 315 12.32 -5.29 6.48
CA GLY A 315 10.97 -5.48 7.01
C GLY A 315 10.22 -4.16 7.22
N GLY A 316 8.96 -4.11 6.77
CA GLY A 316 8.03 -3.03 7.13
C GLY A 316 7.45 -3.24 8.53
N ASN A 317 6.61 -2.31 8.95
CA ASN A 317 5.86 -2.41 10.21
C ASN A 317 4.38 -2.03 9.97
N SER A 318 3.60 -1.81 11.03
CA SER A 318 2.20 -1.41 10.90
C SER A 318 2.00 -0.05 10.23
N ASN A 319 3.06 0.75 10.07
CA ASN A 319 3.04 2.10 9.53
C ASN A 319 3.70 2.23 8.14
N SER A 320 4.82 1.54 7.90
CA SER A 320 5.61 1.61 6.67
C SER A 320 5.68 0.26 5.95
N ALA A 321 5.67 0.27 4.61
CA ALA A 321 5.80 -0.93 3.81
C ALA A 321 7.21 -1.57 3.88
N LYS A 322 7.27 -2.83 3.47
CA LYS A 322 8.52 -3.58 3.25
C LYS A 322 9.25 -3.04 2.02
N VAL A 323 10.58 -3.01 2.08
CA VAL A 323 11.45 -2.65 0.94
C VAL A 323 12.25 -3.89 0.51
N GLU A 324 12.27 -4.15 -0.79
CA GLU A 324 13.12 -5.17 -1.40
C GLU A 324 14.18 -4.48 -2.25
N GLU A 325 15.43 -4.83 -2.01
CA GLU A 325 16.62 -4.15 -2.53
C GLU A 325 17.56 -5.18 -3.17
N SER A 326 18.21 -4.77 -4.27
CA SER A 326 19.30 -5.50 -4.88
C SER A 326 20.43 -4.55 -5.22
N ASP A 327 21.62 -4.83 -4.70
CA ASP A 327 22.81 -4.01 -4.89
C ASP A 327 23.85 -4.77 -5.69
N GLY A 328 24.55 -4.09 -6.58
CA GLY A 328 25.71 -4.62 -7.29
C GLY A 328 26.80 -3.57 -7.34
N GLY A 329 28.06 -3.99 -7.23
CA GLY A 329 29.13 -3.01 -7.24
C GLY A 329 30.52 -3.59 -7.40
N VAL A 330 31.46 -2.66 -7.53
CA VAL A 330 32.89 -2.94 -7.63
C VAL A 330 33.65 -2.00 -6.71
N PHE A 331 34.59 -2.56 -5.96
CA PHE A 331 35.56 -1.83 -5.16
C PHE A 331 36.97 -2.15 -5.64
N VAL A 332 37.79 -1.11 -5.73
CA VAL A 332 39.21 -1.20 -6.05
C VAL A 332 39.96 -0.52 -4.93
N GLY A 333 40.89 -1.22 -4.30
CA GLY A 333 41.64 -0.68 -3.18
C GLY A 333 43.11 -1.07 -3.23
N ALA A 334 43.87 -0.35 -2.42
CA ALA A 334 45.22 -0.77 -2.11
C ALA A 334 45.61 -0.45 -0.67
N ASP A 335 46.37 -1.35 -0.05
CA ASP A 335 46.93 -1.16 1.28
C ASP A 335 48.38 -1.64 1.36
N ARG A 336 49.13 -1.04 2.29
CA ARG A 336 50.55 -1.33 2.51
C ARG A 336 50.87 -1.39 3.99
N LEU A 337 51.82 -2.25 4.34
CA LEU A 337 52.45 -2.23 5.65
C LEU A 337 53.39 -1.01 5.71
N ILE A 338 53.27 -0.25 6.77
CA ILE A 338 54.14 0.89 7.10
C ILE A 338 54.89 0.59 8.41
N ASP A 339 55.78 1.50 8.81
CA ASP A 339 56.59 1.33 10.01
C ASP A 339 55.77 1.02 11.27
N ASN A 340 56.39 0.28 12.19
CA ASN A 340 55.78 -0.17 13.43
C ASN A 340 54.58 -1.11 13.27
N GLY A 341 54.47 -1.84 12.15
CA GLY A 341 53.46 -2.90 11.96
C GLY A 341 52.05 -2.40 11.70
N TRP A 342 51.89 -1.12 11.34
CA TRP A 342 50.62 -0.58 10.88
C TRP A 342 50.39 -0.93 9.42
N ARG A 343 49.16 -1.24 9.05
CA ARG A 343 48.73 -1.38 7.64
C ARG A 343 47.74 -0.28 7.33
N VAL A 344 47.99 0.47 6.27
CA VAL A 344 47.16 1.62 5.86
C VAL A 344 46.83 1.49 4.38
N GLY A 345 45.60 1.81 4.01
CA GLY A 345 45.13 1.72 2.66
C GLY A 345 43.95 2.65 2.35
N GLY A 346 43.54 2.59 1.10
CA GLY A 346 42.35 3.27 0.61
C GLY A 346 41.63 2.44 -0.43
N ALA A 347 40.36 2.75 -0.65
CA ALA A 347 39.53 2.10 -1.65
C ALA A 347 38.59 3.11 -2.31
N LEU A 348 38.32 2.90 -3.59
CA LEU A 348 37.26 3.55 -4.35
C LEU A 348 36.22 2.50 -4.71
N GLY A 349 34.95 2.86 -4.63
CA GLY A 349 33.84 1.95 -4.90
C GLY A 349 32.75 2.61 -5.73
N TYR A 350 32.12 1.81 -6.60
CA TYR A 350 30.85 2.13 -7.23
C TYR A 350 29.82 1.09 -6.80
N THR A 351 28.60 1.54 -6.49
CA THR A 351 27.48 0.68 -6.11
C THR A 351 26.22 1.19 -6.80
N ASP A 352 25.60 0.33 -7.58
CA ASP A 352 24.25 0.48 -8.10
C ASP A 352 23.30 -0.25 -7.13
N SER A 353 22.23 0.42 -6.71
CA SER A 353 21.20 -0.15 -5.85
C SER A 353 19.82 0.08 -6.46
N ASN A 354 19.07 -1.00 -6.63
CA ASN A 354 17.71 -0.98 -7.13
C ASN A 354 16.76 -1.43 -6.02
N SER A 355 15.78 -0.59 -5.69
CA SER A 355 14.85 -0.81 -4.60
C SER A 355 13.39 -0.72 -5.04
N THR A 356 12.54 -1.56 -4.43
CA THR A 356 11.11 -1.62 -4.70
C THR A 356 10.30 -1.65 -3.41
N VAL A 357 9.17 -0.93 -3.41
CA VAL A 357 8.20 -0.87 -2.32
C VAL A 357 6.84 -1.25 -2.89
N SER A 358 6.61 -2.57 -3.01
CA SER A 358 5.48 -3.12 -3.76
C SER A 358 4.11 -2.67 -3.23
N ASP A 359 3.92 -2.60 -1.91
CA ASP A 359 2.67 -2.14 -1.27
C ASP A 359 2.40 -0.65 -1.47
N ARG A 360 3.33 0.08 -2.11
CA ARG A 360 3.24 1.50 -2.45
C ARG A 360 3.45 1.77 -3.93
N SER A 361 3.52 0.73 -4.78
CA SER A 361 3.77 0.86 -6.22
C SER A 361 4.93 1.82 -6.53
N SER A 362 6.00 1.74 -5.75
CA SER A 362 7.11 2.68 -5.80
C SER A 362 8.43 1.96 -6.05
N LYS A 363 9.34 2.62 -6.76
CA LYS A 363 10.69 2.15 -7.07
C LYS A 363 11.67 3.30 -6.96
N PHE A 364 12.90 3.01 -6.56
CA PHE A 364 13.98 3.98 -6.62
C PHE A 364 15.31 3.27 -6.90
N ALA A 365 16.16 3.96 -7.65
CA ALA A 365 17.50 3.52 -8.03
C ALA A 365 18.51 4.52 -7.47
N ILE A 366 19.65 4.01 -6.99
CA ILE A 366 20.69 4.82 -6.37
C ILE A 366 22.04 4.43 -6.96
N ASP A 367 22.69 5.39 -7.60
CA ASP A 367 24.07 5.29 -8.07
C ASP A 367 24.99 5.93 -7.04
N SER A 368 25.88 5.15 -6.43
CA SER A 368 26.75 5.61 -5.34
C SER A 368 28.23 5.47 -5.68
N TYR A 369 28.99 6.53 -5.43
CA TYR A 369 30.44 6.59 -5.57
C TYR A 369 31.08 6.82 -4.21
N SER A 370 31.94 5.92 -3.78
CA SER A 370 32.51 5.91 -2.43
C SER A 370 34.02 6.01 -2.46
N ALA A 371 34.58 6.78 -1.52
CA ALA A 371 36.01 6.83 -1.24
C ALA A 371 36.24 6.50 0.25
N THR A 372 37.10 5.53 0.51
CA THR A 372 37.38 5.03 1.88
C THR A 372 38.88 5.11 2.15
N VAL A 373 39.24 5.52 3.35
CA VAL A 373 40.59 5.40 3.91
C VAL A 373 40.50 4.56 5.16
N TYR A 374 41.43 3.62 5.30
CA TYR A 374 41.43 2.67 6.41
C TYR A 374 42.82 2.30 6.87
N GLY A 375 42.91 1.81 8.10
CA GLY A 375 44.12 1.22 8.61
C GLY A 375 43.89 0.39 9.86
N GLY A 376 44.89 -0.40 10.21
CA GLY A 376 44.83 -1.23 11.39
C GLY A 376 46.16 -1.85 11.76
N LYS A 377 46.19 -2.47 12.93
CA LYS A 377 47.36 -3.10 13.50
C LYS A 377 46.96 -4.24 14.43
N ALA A 378 47.73 -5.32 14.37
CA ALA A 378 47.68 -6.40 15.34
C ALA A 378 48.74 -6.17 16.42
N PHE A 379 48.34 -6.21 17.70
CA PHE A 379 49.21 -6.07 18.86
C PHE A 379 49.31 -7.42 19.56
N ASP A 380 50.53 -7.87 19.87
CA ASP A 380 50.71 -9.10 20.64
C ASP A 380 50.13 -8.93 22.05
N ALA A 381 49.28 -9.88 22.47
CA ALA A 381 48.56 -9.82 23.72
C ALA A 381 48.39 -11.22 24.33
N GLY A 382 49.47 -11.70 24.96
CA GLY A 382 49.51 -13.00 25.62
C GLY A 382 49.35 -14.16 24.62
N PRO A 383 48.34 -15.03 24.78
CA PRO A 383 48.11 -16.15 23.86
C PRO A 383 47.48 -15.75 22.52
N GLY A 384 47.08 -14.48 22.34
CA GLY A 384 46.39 -13.99 21.15
C GLY A 384 46.91 -12.64 20.67
N LYS A 385 46.17 -12.02 19.76
CA LYS A 385 46.45 -10.68 19.23
C LYS A 385 45.27 -9.74 19.43
N ILE A 386 45.53 -8.50 19.83
CA ILE A 386 44.51 -7.46 19.79
C ILE A 386 44.57 -6.81 18.40
N ASN A 387 43.51 -6.94 17.62
CA ASN A 387 43.39 -6.31 16.31
C ASN A 387 42.63 -4.99 16.48
N LEU A 388 43.25 -3.88 16.10
CA LEU A 388 42.59 -2.58 15.97
C LEU A 388 42.44 -2.27 14.49
N THR A 389 41.22 -1.99 14.05
CA THR A 389 40.94 -1.45 12.72
C THR A 389 40.13 -0.17 12.83
N ALA A 390 40.36 0.76 11.91
CA ALA A 390 39.61 2.00 11.83
C ALA A 390 39.61 2.53 10.40
N GLY A 391 38.60 3.33 10.08
CA GLY A 391 38.50 3.99 8.79
C GLY A 391 37.49 5.12 8.78
N ALA A 392 37.53 5.84 7.66
CA ALA A 392 36.56 6.86 7.32
C ALA A 392 36.20 6.73 5.84
N ALA A 393 34.94 7.02 5.51
CA ALA A 393 34.47 6.98 4.15
C ALA A 393 33.58 8.19 3.83
N TYR A 394 33.56 8.55 2.56
CA TYR A 394 32.63 9.52 2.01
C TYR A 394 32.00 8.96 0.75
N THR A 395 30.67 9.05 0.66
CA THR A 395 29.89 8.55 -0.47
C THR A 395 29.03 9.67 -1.05
N TRP A 396 29.08 9.85 -2.36
CA TRP A 396 28.13 10.65 -3.13
C TRP A 396 27.12 9.72 -3.78
N SER A 397 25.84 10.09 -3.76
CA SER A 397 24.78 9.29 -4.36
C SER A 397 23.83 10.15 -5.18
N ASP A 398 23.50 9.68 -6.38
CA ASP A 398 22.40 10.19 -7.21
C ASP A 398 21.19 9.25 -7.05
N ILE A 399 20.01 9.81 -6.87
CA ILE A 399 18.80 9.07 -6.52
C ILE A 399 17.70 9.40 -7.52
N ASP A 400 17.26 8.39 -8.26
CA ASP A 400 16.10 8.46 -9.13
C ASP A 400 14.94 7.69 -8.49
N SER A 401 13.76 8.31 -8.41
CA SER A 401 12.58 7.68 -7.83
C SER A 401 11.37 7.79 -8.73
N ARG A 402 10.54 6.74 -8.70
CA ARG A 402 9.26 6.65 -9.41
C ARG A 402 8.19 6.11 -8.47
N ARG A 403 7.04 6.78 -8.42
CA ARG A 403 5.86 6.36 -7.68
C ARG A 403 4.65 6.32 -8.61
N ASP A 404 3.96 5.19 -8.67
CA ASP A 404 2.73 5.04 -9.44
C ASP A 404 1.53 5.14 -8.49
N VAL A 405 0.70 6.17 -8.66
CA VAL A 405 -0.48 6.45 -7.82
C VAL A 405 -1.72 5.99 -8.55
N ASN A 406 -2.29 4.86 -8.09
CA ASN A 406 -3.60 4.37 -8.52
C ASN A 406 -4.59 4.41 -7.34
N ALA A 407 -5.05 5.61 -6.99
CA ALA A 407 -5.92 5.85 -5.86
C ALA A 407 -6.82 7.06 -6.11
N ALA A 408 -7.99 7.11 -5.48
CA ALA A 408 -8.94 8.22 -5.62
C ALA A 408 -9.30 8.54 -7.10
N GLY A 409 -9.39 7.49 -7.92
CA GLY A 409 -9.64 7.58 -9.37
C GLY A 409 -8.52 8.26 -10.17
N LEU A 410 -7.32 8.40 -9.58
CA LEU A 410 -6.13 8.89 -10.27
C LEU A 410 -5.33 7.69 -10.75
N ASP A 411 -4.75 7.83 -11.94
CA ASP A 411 -3.70 6.96 -12.46
C ASP A 411 -2.57 7.87 -12.93
N GLN A 412 -1.55 8.02 -12.09
CA GLN A 412 -0.45 8.97 -12.31
C GLN A 412 0.90 8.31 -12.03
N THR A 413 1.88 8.62 -12.86
CA THR A 413 3.28 8.28 -12.63
C THR A 413 4.03 9.52 -12.21
N LEU A 414 4.57 9.49 -11.01
CA LEU A 414 5.36 10.57 -10.43
C LEU A 414 6.84 10.20 -10.46
N LYS A 415 7.68 11.16 -10.83
CA LYS A 415 9.14 10.98 -10.90
C LYS A 415 9.86 12.16 -10.27
N SER A 416 10.97 11.87 -9.60
CA SER A 416 11.89 12.89 -9.09
C SER A 416 13.31 12.39 -9.16
N THR A 417 14.24 13.35 -9.23
CA THR A 417 15.67 13.11 -9.09
C THR A 417 16.18 13.94 -7.92
N SER A 418 17.12 13.38 -7.15
CA SER A 418 17.72 14.05 -6.00
C SER A 418 19.14 13.52 -5.77
N GLY A 419 19.85 14.11 -4.82
CA GLY A 419 21.19 13.65 -4.46
C GLY A 419 21.34 13.50 -2.97
N ALA A 420 22.26 12.63 -2.55
CA ALA A 420 22.64 12.45 -1.16
C ALA A 420 24.16 12.40 -0.99
N SER A 421 24.61 12.64 0.23
CA SER A 421 26.00 12.44 0.62
C SER A 421 26.06 11.81 2.00
N THR A 422 26.95 10.83 2.17
CA THR A 422 27.14 10.13 3.43
C THR A 422 28.59 10.25 3.89
N SER A 423 28.80 10.71 5.11
CA SER A 423 30.09 10.69 5.80
C SER A 423 30.09 9.60 6.86
N GLN A 424 31.16 8.82 6.95
CA GLN A 424 31.27 7.67 7.86
C GLN A 424 32.60 7.66 8.59
N VAL A 425 32.55 7.26 9.85
CA VAL A 425 33.72 6.94 10.67
C VAL A 425 33.45 5.65 11.42
N PHE A 426 34.37 4.71 11.38
CA PHE A 426 34.18 3.39 11.98
C PHE A 426 35.47 2.84 12.57
N SER A 427 35.33 2.00 13.58
CA SER A 427 36.43 1.33 14.24
C SER A 427 35.98 0.01 14.86
N GLU A 428 36.89 -0.95 14.90
CA GLU A 428 36.70 -2.23 15.56
C GLU A 428 37.94 -2.59 16.38
N LEU A 429 37.70 -3.14 17.56
CA LEU A 429 38.72 -3.69 18.43
C LEU A 429 38.37 -5.15 18.72
N GLY A 430 39.18 -6.06 18.20
CA GLY A 430 39.05 -7.51 18.37
C GLY A 430 40.18 -8.12 19.18
N TYR A 431 39.92 -9.23 19.87
CA TYR A 431 40.96 -10.04 20.51
C TYR A 431 41.02 -11.44 19.91
N ALA A 432 41.83 -11.60 18.87
CA ALA A 432 42.00 -12.84 18.13
C ALA A 432 42.75 -13.90 18.95
N LEU A 433 42.03 -14.96 19.32
CA LEU A 433 42.49 -16.10 20.09
C LEU A 433 42.57 -17.34 19.19
N PRO A 434 43.78 -17.88 18.91
CA PRO A 434 43.93 -19.13 18.20
C PRO A 434 43.44 -20.29 19.08
N LEU A 435 42.42 -21.01 18.64
CA LEU A 435 41.96 -22.23 19.31
C LEU A 435 42.84 -23.44 18.96
N ASN A 436 43.32 -23.48 17.72
CA ASN A 436 44.27 -24.45 17.19
C ASN A 436 44.92 -23.89 15.91
N ASN A 437 45.69 -24.69 15.19
CA ASN A 437 46.40 -24.26 13.98
C ASN A 437 45.48 -23.92 12.78
N HIS A 438 44.18 -24.17 12.89
CA HIS A 438 43.21 -23.99 11.80
C HIS A 438 42.03 -23.11 12.18
N ALA A 439 41.82 -22.80 13.46
CA ALA A 439 40.64 -22.09 13.94
C ALA A 439 41.00 -20.96 14.91
N THR A 440 40.38 -19.81 14.69
CA THR A 440 40.53 -18.61 15.51
C THR A 440 39.14 -18.12 15.91
N ILE A 441 39.03 -17.63 17.15
CA ILE A 441 37.88 -16.87 17.61
C ILE A 441 38.32 -15.47 18.00
N GLU A 442 37.50 -14.48 17.71
CA GLU A 442 37.82 -13.08 17.96
C GLU A 442 36.59 -12.37 18.52
N PRO A 443 36.43 -12.32 19.86
CA PRO A 443 35.49 -11.39 20.46
C PRO A 443 35.88 -9.96 20.07
N PHE A 444 34.90 -9.16 19.67
CA PHE A 444 35.13 -7.80 19.20
C PHE A 444 34.09 -6.81 19.73
N VAL A 445 34.52 -5.56 19.80
CA VAL A 445 33.64 -4.40 19.94
C VAL A 445 33.87 -3.46 18.78
N GLY A 446 32.80 -3.09 18.09
CA GLY A 446 32.82 -2.17 16.96
C GLY A 446 31.95 -0.96 17.22
N ALA A 447 32.34 0.18 16.66
CA ALA A 447 31.53 1.39 16.62
C ALA A 447 31.60 2.01 15.23
N ALA A 448 30.46 2.46 14.70
CA ALA A 448 30.38 3.17 13.43
C ALA A 448 29.38 4.32 13.53
N PHE A 449 29.78 5.49 13.04
CA PHE A 449 28.96 6.68 12.92
C PHE A 449 28.73 6.98 11.43
N SER A 450 27.49 7.29 11.06
CA SER A 450 27.10 7.78 9.74
C SER A 450 26.32 9.09 9.85
N ASP A 451 26.69 10.06 9.03
CA ASP A 451 25.96 11.31 8.78
C ASP A 451 25.51 11.31 7.32
N GLN A 452 24.20 11.21 7.10
CA GLN A 452 23.58 11.16 5.79
C GLN A 452 22.82 12.45 5.51
N ARG A 453 23.18 13.16 4.44
CA ARG A 453 22.51 14.38 4.01
C ARG A 453 21.78 14.14 2.69
N LEU A 454 20.46 14.12 2.73
CA LEU A 454 19.59 14.04 1.56
C LEU A 454 19.19 15.46 1.13
N ARG A 455 19.32 15.75 -0.17
CA ARG A 455 18.83 17.01 -0.74
C ARG A 455 17.30 16.99 -0.87
N GLY A 456 16.70 18.17 -0.91
CA GLY A 456 15.28 18.28 -1.25
C GLY A 456 15.01 17.83 -2.67
N PHE A 457 13.76 17.49 -2.95
CA PHE A 457 13.31 16.99 -4.24
C PHE A 457 11.95 17.58 -4.60
N SER A 458 11.60 17.48 -5.88
CA SER A 458 10.27 17.83 -6.39
C SER A 458 9.83 16.76 -7.37
N GLU A 459 8.66 16.18 -7.16
CA GLU A 459 8.08 15.22 -8.09
C GLU A 459 7.42 15.95 -9.27
N SER A 460 7.41 15.27 -10.42
CA SER A 460 6.72 15.70 -11.63
C SER A 460 5.87 14.56 -12.16
N GLY A 461 4.83 14.89 -12.95
CA GLY A 461 4.02 13.90 -13.67
C GLY A 461 2.55 13.79 -13.24
N GLY A 462 2.11 14.59 -12.25
CA GLY A 462 0.71 14.58 -11.84
C GLY A 462 0.37 15.53 -10.70
N SER A 463 -0.93 15.70 -10.45
CA SER A 463 -1.50 16.56 -9.40
C SER A 463 -1.26 16.06 -7.97
N THR A 464 -0.66 14.87 -7.82
CA THR A 464 -0.28 14.28 -6.52
C THR A 464 1.23 14.28 -6.30
N ALA A 465 1.95 15.08 -7.09
CA ALA A 465 3.36 15.35 -6.92
C ALA A 465 3.65 15.92 -5.52
N LEU A 466 4.73 15.44 -4.92
CA LEU A 466 5.25 15.88 -3.65
C LEU A 466 6.50 16.73 -3.84
N ASP A 467 6.58 17.81 -3.08
CA ASP A 467 7.82 18.55 -2.83
C ASP A 467 8.37 18.13 -1.46
N GLY A 468 9.62 17.68 -1.43
CA GLY A 468 10.30 17.20 -0.23
C GLY A 468 11.42 18.13 0.21
N GLU A 469 11.51 18.38 1.51
CA GLU A 469 12.58 19.19 2.11
C GLU A 469 13.90 18.41 2.20
N SER A 470 15.03 19.13 2.24
CA SER A 470 16.32 18.50 2.53
C SER A 470 16.36 18.01 3.98
N LYS A 471 17.01 16.87 4.22
CA LYS A 471 17.11 16.28 5.55
C LYS A 471 18.51 15.75 5.84
N THR A 472 18.90 15.81 7.11
CA THR A 472 20.07 15.08 7.64
C THR A 472 19.57 13.96 8.55
N ASN A 473 20.14 12.76 8.43
CA ASN A 473 19.92 11.65 9.35
C ASN A 473 21.28 11.21 9.89
N ASP A 474 21.40 11.12 11.21
CA ASP A 474 22.59 10.60 11.87
C ASP A 474 22.29 9.28 12.57
N ALA A 475 23.22 8.33 12.45
CA ALA A 475 23.13 7.06 13.15
C ALA A 475 24.49 6.66 13.70
N THR A 476 24.49 6.22 14.95
CA THR A 476 25.65 5.56 15.56
C THR A 476 25.30 4.12 15.85
N THR A 477 26.11 3.18 15.41
CA THR A 477 25.96 1.77 15.76
C THR A 477 27.13 1.32 16.63
N THR A 478 26.82 0.54 17.66
CA THR A 478 27.80 -0.19 18.46
C THR A 478 27.48 -1.66 18.38
N THR A 479 28.48 -2.49 18.10
CA THR A 479 28.33 -3.94 17.98
C THR A 479 29.26 -4.63 18.96
N LEU A 480 28.71 -5.53 19.77
CA LEU A 480 29.49 -6.49 20.55
C LEU A 480 29.28 -7.85 19.93
N GLY A 481 30.34 -8.54 19.55
CA GLY A 481 30.20 -9.82 18.89
C GLY A 481 31.40 -10.72 18.99
N LEU A 482 31.31 -11.81 18.24
CA LEU A 482 32.31 -12.85 18.12
C LEU A 482 32.44 -13.21 16.64
N HIS A 483 33.65 -13.02 16.10
CA HIS A 483 34.05 -13.62 14.83
C HIS A 483 34.63 -15.00 15.09
N ALA A 484 34.33 -15.94 14.21
CA ALA A 484 34.94 -17.26 14.19
C ALA A 484 35.39 -17.55 12.76
N LYS A 485 36.59 -18.11 12.62
CA LYS A 485 37.16 -18.47 11.32
C LYS A 485 37.86 -19.80 11.43
N THR A 486 37.65 -20.67 10.46
CA THR A 486 38.35 -21.95 10.35
C THR A 486 38.83 -22.19 8.92
N ALA A 487 40.03 -22.76 8.77
CA ALA A 487 40.50 -23.27 7.49
C ALA A 487 39.59 -24.41 7.01
N LEU A 488 39.32 -24.40 5.72
CA LEU A 488 38.52 -25.39 5.01
C LEU A 488 39.34 -25.91 3.82
N THR A 489 39.34 -27.22 3.62
CA THR A 489 39.85 -27.84 2.38
C THR A 489 38.71 -28.65 1.78
N ALA A 490 38.21 -28.23 0.63
CA ALA A 490 37.11 -28.89 -0.07
C ALA A 490 37.45 -29.03 -1.56
N LEU A 491 37.26 -30.22 -2.14
CA LEU A 491 37.53 -30.49 -3.57
C LEU A 491 38.95 -30.06 -4.02
N GLN A 492 39.96 -30.24 -3.16
CA GLN A 492 41.36 -29.79 -3.35
C GLN A 492 41.57 -28.26 -3.36
N LEU A 493 40.52 -27.46 -3.17
CA LEU A 493 40.61 -26.03 -3.02
C LEU A 493 40.78 -25.68 -1.54
N GLN A 494 41.69 -24.73 -1.27
CA GLN A 494 41.89 -24.16 0.06
C GLN A 494 40.95 -22.97 0.26
N GLY A 495 40.40 -22.84 1.46
CA GLY A 495 39.47 -21.78 1.78
C GLY A 495 39.31 -21.58 3.28
N HIS A 496 38.36 -20.75 3.65
CA HIS A 496 37.98 -20.53 5.04
C HIS A 496 36.45 -20.52 5.16
N LEU A 497 35.96 -21.15 6.22
CA LEU A 497 34.61 -20.93 6.71
C LEU A 497 34.70 -19.87 7.80
N TYR A 498 33.81 -18.88 7.77
CA TYR A 498 33.73 -17.85 8.80
C TYR A 498 32.28 -17.62 9.23
N GLY A 499 32.14 -17.11 10.44
CA GLY A 499 30.86 -16.71 10.98
C GLY A 499 31.00 -15.59 11.99
N THR A 500 29.97 -14.77 12.08
CA THR A 500 29.86 -13.68 13.03
C THR A 500 28.55 -13.82 13.77
N VAL A 501 28.58 -13.66 15.08
CA VAL A 501 27.38 -13.46 15.89
C VAL A 501 27.58 -12.24 16.77
N GLY A 502 26.57 -11.38 16.88
CA GLY A 502 26.70 -10.17 17.67
C GLY A 502 25.38 -9.53 18.05
N LEU A 503 25.47 -8.61 18.99
CA LEU A 503 24.40 -7.71 19.40
C LEU A 503 24.77 -6.31 18.95
N ARG A 504 23.93 -5.74 18.07
CA ARG A 504 24.08 -4.38 17.56
C ARG A 504 23.04 -3.48 18.21
N HIS A 505 23.50 -2.34 18.73
CA HIS A 505 22.66 -1.26 19.18
C HIS A 505 22.85 -0.04 18.27
N ALA A 506 21.76 0.57 17.83
CA ALA A 506 21.76 1.76 17.00
C ALA A 506 21.15 2.96 17.76
N PHE A 507 21.85 4.09 17.74
CA PHE A 507 21.46 5.37 18.31
C PHE A 507 21.14 6.35 17.16
N GLY A 508 20.45 7.45 17.49
CA GLY A 508 20.05 8.46 16.50
C GLY A 508 18.78 8.07 15.73
N ASP A 509 18.76 8.44 14.45
CA ASP A 509 17.62 8.38 13.54
C ASP A 509 17.41 6.97 12.95
N VAL A 510 17.02 6.04 13.81
CA VAL A 510 16.73 4.65 13.43
C VAL A 510 15.38 4.44 12.73
N THR A 511 14.58 5.50 12.62
CA THR A 511 13.31 5.50 11.88
C THR A 511 13.33 6.75 11.02
N PRO A 512 13.79 6.64 9.76
CA PRO A 512 13.95 7.83 8.94
C PRO A 512 12.59 8.39 8.60
N GLU A 513 12.45 9.69 8.80
CA GLU A 513 11.27 10.45 8.41
C GLU A 513 11.59 11.39 7.24
N THR A 514 10.60 11.81 6.47
CA THR A 514 10.77 12.88 5.49
C THR A 514 9.57 13.80 5.54
N THR A 515 9.82 15.11 5.40
CA THR A 515 8.77 16.14 5.37
C THR A 515 8.52 16.53 3.92
N MET A 516 7.25 16.46 3.52
CA MET A 516 6.80 16.72 2.16
C MET A 516 5.53 17.57 2.16
N ALA A 517 5.15 18.10 1.01
CA ALA A 517 3.85 18.73 0.80
C ALA A 517 3.31 18.40 -0.59
N PHE A 518 1.99 18.30 -0.72
CA PHE A 518 1.31 18.47 -2.01
C PHE A 518 1.22 19.96 -2.35
N GLU A 519 1.12 20.28 -3.64
CA GLU A 519 0.82 21.63 -4.09
C GLU A 519 -0.41 22.21 -3.38
N GLY A 520 -0.23 23.32 -2.65
CA GLY A 520 -1.31 24.01 -1.93
C GLY A 520 -1.74 23.38 -0.60
N SER A 521 -1.06 22.33 -0.11
CA SER A 521 -1.29 21.74 1.21
C SER A 521 -0.32 22.27 2.27
N GLN A 522 -0.63 22.03 3.54
CA GLN A 522 0.35 22.15 4.63
C GLN A 522 1.36 20.97 4.57
N PRO A 523 2.62 21.19 4.96
CA PRO A 523 3.61 20.13 5.04
C PRO A 523 3.19 19.02 6.01
N PHE A 524 3.61 17.80 5.70
CA PHE A 524 3.40 16.61 6.52
C PHE A 524 4.64 15.73 6.52
N THR A 525 4.82 14.99 7.60
CA THR A 525 5.98 14.12 7.80
C THR A 525 5.53 12.66 7.80
N VAL A 526 6.25 11.81 7.06
CA VAL A 526 6.02 10.36 7.04
C VAL A 526 7.30 9.62 7.40
N ALA A 527 7.14 8.46 8.03
CA ALA A 527 8.23 7.56 8.36
C ALA A 527 8.41 6.49 7.26
N GLY A 528 9.66 6.17 6.95
CA GLY A 528 10.04 5.08 6.06
C GLY A 528 10.24 3.76 6.80
N ALA A 529 10.77 2.76 6.10
CA ALA A 529 11.15 1.49 6.70
C ALA A 529 12.23 1.72 7.78
N PRO A 530 11.99 1.35 9.06
CA PRO A 530 12.94 1.60 10.13
C PRO A 530 14.15 0.66 10.04
N ILE A 531 15.26 1.04 10.68
CA ILE A 531 16.35 0.12 11.02
C ILE A 531 16.20 -0.36 12.48
N ALA A 532 16.63 -1.57 12.79
CA ALA A 532 16.51 -2.09 14.15
C ALA A 532 17.43 -1.35 15.15
N ARG A 533 16.81 -0.73 16.16
CA ARG A 533 17.52 -0.12 17.29
C ARG A 533 18.34 -1.13 18.08
N ASN A 534 17.78 -2.30 18.35
CA ASN A 534 18.47 -3.43 18.95
C ASN A 534 18.33 -4.61 18.02
N ALA A 535 19.43 -5.22 17.63
CA ALA A 535 19.40 -6.38 16.76
C ALA A 535 20.43 -7.43 17.12
N ALA A 536 20.04 -8.70 16.98
CA ALA A 536 21.00 -9.77 16.79
C ALA A 536 21.49 -9.72 15.34
N VAL A 537 22.80 -9.69 15.13
CA VAL A 537 23.44 -9.78 13.83
C VAL A 537 24.11 -11.15 13.71
N THR A 538 23.91 -11.79 12.56
CA THR A 538 24.49 -13.09 12.26
C THR A 538 25.04 -13.11 10.85
N GLU A 539 26.22 -13.67 10.68
CA GLU A 539 26.81 -13.94 9.39
C GLU A 539 27.35 -15.36 9.37
N VAL A 540 27.17 -16.03 8.25
CA VAL A 540 27.87 -17.28 7.92
C VAL A 540 28.30 -17.20 6.47
N GLY A 541 29.57 -17.47 6.21
CA GLY A 541 30.12 -17.40 4.87
C GLY A 541 31.29 -18.36 4.66
N ALA A 542 31.59 -18.60 3.40
CA ALA A 542 32.73 -19.39 2.99
C ALA A 542 33.44 -18.71 1.82
N ASP A 543 34.76 -18.63 1.91
CA ASP A 543 35.64 -18.16 0.84
C ASP A 543 36.51 -19.31 0.35
N VAL A 544 36.64 -19.45 -0.97
CA VAL A 544 37.44 -20.50 -1.60
C VAL A 544 38.41 -19.88 -2.60
N ALA A 545 39.69 -20.23 -2.49
CA ALA A 545 40.70 -19.86 -3.46
C ALA A 545 40.53 -20.69 -4.73
N VAL A 546 40.07 -20.06 -5.81
CA VAL A 546 39.90 -20.70 -7.13
C VAL A 546 41.16 -20.59 -8.00
N SER A 547 42.03 -19.64 -7.66
CA SER A 547 43.37 -19.49 -8.25
C SER A 547 44.34 -18.94 -7.18
N LYS A 548 45.63 -18.79 -7.51
CA LYS A 548 46.61 -18.16 -6.60
C LYS A 548 46.22 -16.73 -6.19
N ASN A 549 45.48 -16.04 -7.06
CA ASN A 549 45.19 -14.61 -6.93
C ASN A 549 43.69 -14.32 -6.87
N THR A 550 42.83 -15.34 -6.84
CA THR A 550 41.38 -15.18 -6.92
C THR A 550 40.70 -15.99 -5.84
N THR A 551 39.86 -15.33 -5.04
CA THR A 551 38.96 -15.97 -4.10
C THR A 551 37.51 -15.67 -4.46
N VAL A 552 36.65 -16.69 -4.35
CA VAL A 552 35.20 -16.54 -4.51
C VAL A 552 34.56 -16.81 -3.16
N GLY A 553 33.72 -15.88 -2.73
CA GLY A 553 33.03 -15.92 -1.46
C GLY A 553 31.51 -15.93 -1.62
N VAL A 554 30.83 -16.67 -0.75
CA VAL A 554 29.38 -16.59 -0.58
C VAL A 554 29.09 -16.44 0.91
N SER A 555 28.21 -15.51 1.26
CA SER A 555 27.75 -15.38 2.64
C SER A 555 26.27 -15.05 2.75
N TYR A 556 25.70 -15.41 3.88
CA TYR A 556 24.38 -15.01 4.32
C TYR A 556 24.52 -14.15 5.57
N ASN A 557 23.82 -13.02 5.57
CA ASN A 557 23.80 -12.05 6.65
C ASN A 557 22.34 -11.89 7.10
N GLY A 558 22.12 -11.99 8.40
CA GLY A 558 20.82 -11.81 9.03
C GLY A 558 20.90 -10.74 10.12
N GLN A 559 19.89 -9.89 10.19
CA GLN A 559 19.71 -8.95 11.30
C GLN A 559 18.26 -9.04 11.79
N PHE A 560 18.11 -9.27 13.10
CA PHE A 560 16.81 -9.56 13.71
C PHE A 560 16.60 -8.67 14.93
N GLY A 561 15.52 -7.88 14.93
CA GLY A 561 15.15 -6.98 16.01
C GLY A 561 13.63 -6.90 16.20
N ALA A 562 13.17 -6.18 17.23
CA ALA A 562 11.73 -6.05 17.49
C ALA A 562 11.02 -5.36 16.29
N GLY A 563 10.17 -6.11 15.58
CA GLY A 563 9.43 -5.62 14.41
C GLY A 563 10.30 -5.37 13.17
N TYR A 564 11.55 -5.85 13.16
CA TYR A 564 12.49 -5.66 12.06
C TYR A 564 13.19 -6.98 11.74
N GLN A 565 13.18 -7.33 10.46
CA GLN A 565 13.98 -8.43 9.95
C GLN A 565 14.66 -7.96 8.67
N GLN A 566 15.95 -8.22 8.60
CA GLN A 566 16.73 -8.08 7.40
C GLN A 566 17.44 -9.38 7.10
N ASN A 567 17.37 -9.80 5.84
CA ASN A 567 18.11 -10.92 5.31
C ASN A 567 18.89 -10.41 4.11
N ALA A 568 20.16 -10.80 3.99
CA ALA A 568 20.96 -10.49 2.83
C ALA A 568 21.81 -11.69 2.38
N GLY A 569 21.77 -12.01 1.10
CA GLY A 569 22.70 -12.93 0.46
C GLY A 569 23.77 -12.15 -0.28
N ASN A 570 25.05 -12.49 -0.09
CA ASN A 570 26.19 -11.88 -0.76
C ASN A 570 26.94 -12.91 -1.61
N ILE A 571 27.33 -12.50 -2.81
CA ILE A 571 28.36 -13.18 -3.60
C ILE A 571 29.47 -12.17 -3.84
N ASN A 572 30.72 -12.57 -3.64
CA ASN A 572 31.86 -11.74 -3.95
C ASN A 572 32.98 -12.49 -4.70
N VAL A 573 33.70 -11.76 -5.54
CA VAL A 573 34.90 -12.24 -6.21
C VAL A 573 36.01 -11.23 -5.95
N ASN A 574 37.10 -11.69 -5.36
CA ASN A 574 38.25 -10.86 -5.01
C ASN A 574 39.48 -11.29 -5.82
N TRP A 575 40.08 -10.34 -6.52
CA TRP A 575 41.34 -10.49 -7.24
C TRP A 575 42.44 -9.67 -6.56
N ARG A 576 43.60 -10.29 -6.38
CA ARG A 576 44.78 -9.68 -5.75
C ARG A 576 45.95 -9.63 -6.73
N PHE A 577 46.67 -8.50 -6.75
CA PHE A 577 47.76 -8.23 -7.70
C PHE A 577 49.09 -8.03 -7.00
#